data_AF-A0A7S2FQE2-F1
#
_entry.id   AF-A0A7S2FQE2-F1
#
_cell.length_a   1.000
_cell.length_b   1.000
_cell.length_c   1.000
_cell.angle_alpha   90.00
_cell.angle_beta   90.00
_cell.angle_gamma   90.00
#
_symmetry.space_group_name_H-M   'P 1'
#
loop_
_entity.id
_entity.type
_entity.pdbx_description
1 polymer ?
#
loop_
_entity_poly.entity_id
_entity_poly.type
_entity_poly.pdbx_seq_one_letter_code
_entity_poly.pdbx_strand_id
1 'polypeptide(L)'
;AAFGAQAQAPRAATAGWVPAAAATLCLAACGLAASRRRTTTALKAEEGDAAYGASHTSFYTDAVAKDKYDTFDEVMEKSLKDPKLQGMVKELLDACIKITEALRVNLVTVNDASNAFGDRQLTVDVIADDLLWDLAKSSKLVCEASSEEEPEIVKTNPDGQFVLCWDPLDGSSIVDNNWAVGTIVGVWDKSTGLIGATGRDQVMSLVALYGPRTTVFMTMDDGVYEFTLGPGNQWICSREKIEISKDCKIFAPANMRAAQEVEGYAKLIDHYMENRYTLRYSGGLVPDVCQQFTKKQGVFTNPTTKAS
;
A
#
# COMPACT_ATOMS: atom_id res chain seq x y z
N ALA A 1 -73.89 19.74 -11.71
CA ALA A 1 -72.86 20.62 -12.32
C ALA A 1 -71.63 19.73 -12.55
N ALA A 2 -71.38 19.11 -13.71
CA ALA A 2 -71.01 19.69 -15.02
C ALA A 2 -69.82 20.66 -14.87
N PHE A 3 -68.62 20.50 -15.42
CA PHE A 3 -68.03 19.85 -16.63
C PHE A 3 -66.63 19.28 -16.24
N GLY A 4 -65.92 18.34 -16.91
CA GLY A 4 -65.98 17.80 -18.27
C GLY A 4 -64.77 18.26 -19.11
N ALA A 5 -63.71 17.43 -19.27
CA ALA A 5 -62.88 17.34 -20.50
C ALA A 5 -61.86 16.17 -20.44
N GLN A 6 -62.00 15.25 -21.39
CA GLN A 6 -61.08 14.16 -21.75
C GLN A 6 -59.99 14.65 -22.71
N ALA A 7 -58.82 14.00 -22.75
CA ALA A 7 -58.11 13.72 -24.00
C ALA A 7 -57.17 12.51 -23.86
N GLN A 8 -57.18 11.65 -24.88
CA GLN A 8 -56.56 10.34 -24.99
C GLN A 8 -55.09 10.36 -25.44
N ALA A 9 -54.41 9.25 -25.15
CA ALA A 9 -53.07 8.85 -25.59
C ALA A 9 -52.93 8.63 -27.11
N PRO A 10 -51.69 8.39 -27.57
CA PRO A 10 -51.44 7.34 -28.56
C PRO A 10 -50.46 6.26 -28.04
N ARG A 11 -50.83 4.99 -28.30
CA ARG A 11 -49.93 3.81 -28.46
C ARG A 11 -49.15 3.99 -29.79
N ALA A 12 -48.02 3.35 -30.13
CA ALA A 12 -47.25 2.19 -29.70
C ALA A 12 -45.84 2.32 -30.33
N ALA A 13 -44.84 1.56 -29.85
CA ALA A 13 -44.05 0.61 -30.66
C ALA A 13 -42.83 0.07 -29.90
N THR A 14 -42.76 -1.25 -29.84
CA THR A 14 -41.65 -2.08 -29.39
C THR A 14 -40.58 -2.23 -30.48
N ALA A 15 -39.31 -2.00 -30.15
CA ALA A 15 -38.10 -2.54 -30.80
C ALA A 15 -36.94 -2.20 -29.84
N GLY A 16 -36.11 -3.10 -29.34
CA GLY A 16 -35.36 -4.12 -30.07
C GLY A 16 -33.92 -3.93 -29.62
N TRP A 17 -33.48 -4.80 -28.71
CA TRP A 17 -32.12 -4.84 -28.16
C TRP A 17 -31.15 -5.27 -29.28
N VAL A 18 -30.08 -4.51 -29.52
CA VAL A 18 -29.00 -4.88 -30.46
C VAL A 18 -27.67 -4.82 -29.70
N PRO A 19 -26.88 -5.91 -29.67
CA PRO A 19 -25.57 -5.90 -29.04
C PRO A 19 -24.53 -5.24 -29.95
N ALA A 20 -23.60 -4.49 -29.35
CA ALA A 20 -22.46 -3.90 -30.05
C ALA A 20 -21.52 -5.02 -30.56
N ALA A 21 -21.32 -5.03 -31.88
CA ALA A 21 -20.43 -5.93 -32.58
C ALA A 21 -18.95 -5.53 -32.41
N ALA A 22 -18.11 -6.55 -32.44
CA ALA A 22 -16.65 -6.50 -32.32
C ALA A 22 -15.98 -5.55 -33.33
N ALA A 23 -15.10 -4.68 -32.84
CA ALA A 23 -14.16 -3.93 -33.66
C ALA A 23 -12.84 -4.72 -33.77
N THR A 24 -12.71 -5.48 -34.86
CA THR A 24 -11.44 -6.07 -35.31
C THR A 24 -10.61 -4.97 -35.95
N LEU A 25 -9.49 -4.58 -35.34
CA LEU A 25 -8.51 -3.70 -35.99
C LEU A 25 -7.50 -4.54 -36.79
N CYS A 26 -7.51 -4.37 -38.10
CA CYS A 26 -6.53 -4.93 -39.04
C CYS A 26 -5.11 -4.45 -38.73
N LEU A 27 -4.19 -5.41 -38.57
CA LEU A 27 -2.75 -5.20 -38.68
C LEU A 27 -2.37 -5.01 -40.15
N ALA A 28 -2.03 -3.79 -40.55
CA ALA A 28 -1.38 -3.52 -41.82
C ALA A 28 0.12 -3.83 -41.70
N ALA A 29 0.56 -4.86 -42.42
CA ALA A 29 1.96 -5.18 -42.61
C ALA A 29 2.60 -4.16 -43.58
N CYS A 30 3.66 -3.48 -43.12
CA CYS A 30 4.57 -2.76 -44.01
C CYS A 30 5.95 -3.43 -43.92
N GLY A 31 6.28 -4.20 -44.95
CA GLY A 31 7.65 -4.63 -45.20
C GLY A 31 8.44 -3.51 -45.87
N LEU A 32 9.68 -3.31 -45.42
CA LEU A 32 10.73 -2.70 -46.23
C LEU A 32 12.07 -3.32 -45.84
N ALA A 33 12.67 -3.97 -46.83
CA ALA A 33 14.00 -4.55 -46.76
C ALA A 33 15.07 -3.45 -46.69
N ALA A 34 16.10 -3.66 -45.87
CA ALA A 34 17.34 -2.89 -45.96
C ALA A 34 18.57 -3.79 -45.80
N SER A 35 19.38 -3.75 -46.85
CA SER A 35 20.67 -4.36 -47.12
C SER A 35 21.71 -4.23 -45.99
N ARG A 36 22.52 -5.30 -45.82
CA ARG A 36 23.75 -5.34 -45.01
C ARG A 36 24.82 -4.38 -45.54
N ARG A 37 25.46 -3.61 -44.65
CA ARG A 37 26.90 -3.31 -44.72
C ARG A 37 27.48 -3.14 -43.32
N ARG A 38 28.49 -3.96 -43.02
CA ARG A 38 29.38 -3.84 -41.86
C ARG A 38 30.44 -2.79 -42.19
N THR A 39 30.58 -1.79 -41.33
CA THR A 39 31.78 -0.97 -41.26
C THR A 39 32.05 -0.67 -39.80
N THR A 40 33.16 -1.22 -39.30
CA THR A 40 33.74 -0.95 -37.99
C THR A 40 34.36 0.45 -37.99
N THR A 41 33.98 1.28 -37.02
CA THR A 41 34.81 2.43 -36.62
C THR A 41 34.50 2.76 -35.16
N ALA A 42 35.50 2.57 -34.30
CA ALA A 42 35.48 2.98 -32.91
C ALA A 42 35.51 4.51 -32.85
N LEU A 43 34.56 5.12 -32.13
CA LEU A 43 34.61 6.52 -31.76
C LEU A 43 34.27 6.68 -30.27
N LYS A 44 35.08 7.52 -29.64
CA LYS A 44 35.18 7.83 -28.23
C LYS A 44 33.85 8.32 -27.65
N ALA A 45 33.61 7.91 -26.41
CA ALA A 45 32.64 8.55 -25.53
C ALA A 45 33.20 9.90 -25.04
N GLU A 46 32.40 10.95 -25.15
CA GLU A 46 32.22 11.97 -24.11
C GLU A 46 30.97 12.83 -24.38
N GLU A 47 30.20 12.99 -23.29
CA GLU A 47 29.31 14.10 -22.89
C GLU A 47 28.03 14.48 -23.69
N GLY A 48 26.94 14.63 -22.92
CA GLY A 48 26.01 15.75 -23.10
C GLY A 48 24.56 15.43 -23.50
N ASP A 49 23.74 15.11 -22.50
CA ASP A 49 22.35 15.57 -22.29
C ASP A 49 21.28 15.39 -23.40
N ALA A 50 20.34 14.45 -23.21
CA ALA A 50 18.96 14.53 -23.74
C ALA A 50 18.04 13.40 -23.22
N ALA A 51 17.67 13.43 -21.93
CA ALA A 51 16.46 12.74 -21.43
C ALA A 51 15.99 13.32 -20.08
N TYR A 52 15.99 14.65 -19.95
CA TYR A 52 15.46 15.31 -18.77
C TYR A 52 13.92 15.24 -18.78
N GLY A 53 13.33 14.49 -17.83
CA GLY A 53 11.89 14.40 -17.62
C GLY A 53 11.19 13.16 -18.19
N ALA A 54 11.90 12.28 -18.90
CA ALA A 54 11.35 10.98 -19.26
C ALA A 54 11.45 10.04 -18.05
N SER A 55 10.29 9.70 -17.48
CA SER A 55 10.11 8.54 -16.60
C SER A 55 10.53 7.26 -17.33
N HIS A 56 11.82 7.01 -17.44
CA HIS A 56 12.31 5.69 -17.78
C HIS A 56 12.11 4.82 -16.54
N THR A 57 11.02 4.05 -16.53
CA THR A 57 10.71 3.08 -15.47
C THR A 57 11.86 2.11 -15.21
N SER A 58 12.68 1.84 -16.24
CA SER A 58 13.88 0.99 -16.17
C SER A 58 15.03 1.54 -15.33
N PHE A 59 15.07 2.85 -15.00
CA PHE A 59 16.11 3.39 -14.10
C PHE A 59 15.85 3.09 -12.62
N TYR A 60 14.63 2.67 -12.28
CA TYR A 60 14.18 2.58 -10.89
C TYR A 60 13.71 1.18 -10.48
N THR A 61 13.91 0.15 -11.30
CA THR A 61 13.56 -1.22 -10.92
C THR A 61 14.51 -2.21 -11.57
N ASP A 62 15.27 -2.91 -10.73
CA ASP A 62 16.09 -4.06 -11.14
C ASP A 62 15.30 -5.38 -11.06
N ALA A 63 14.00 -5.31 -10.74
CA ALA A 63 13.15 -6.49 -10.64
C ALA A 63 12.96 -7.13 -12.03
N VAL A 64 13.54 -8.31 -12.21
CA VAL A 64 13.33 -9.16 -13.38
C VAL A 64 12.10 -10.02 -13.13
N ALA A 65 11.19 -10.06 -14.11
CA ALA A 65 10.03 -10.94 -14.04
C ALA A 65 10.50 -12.40 -13.89
N LYS A 66 10.04 -13.08 -12.83
CA LYS A 66 10.28 -14.51 -12.61
C LYS A 66 9.18 -15.33 -13.30
N ASP A 67 9.55 -16.48 -13.85
CA ASP A 67 8.57 -17.44 -14.42
C ASP A 67 7.65 -18.03 -13.35
N LYS A 68 8.14 -18.13 -12.10
CA LYS A 68 7.39 -18.53 -10.91
C LYS A 68 7.85 -17.70 -9.72
N TYR A 69 6.90 -17.35 -8.85
CA TYR A 69 7.16 -16.80 -7.52
C TYR A 69 6.83 -17.87 -6.47
N ASP A 70 7.62 -17.92 -5.39
CA ASP A 70 7.31 -18.79 -4.25
C ASP A 70 6.01 -18.33 -3.59
N THR A 71 5.23 -19.28 -3.10
CA THR A 71 3.99 -18.98 -2.34
C THR A 71 4.34 -18.45 -0.95
N PHE A 72 3.38 -17.77 -0.31
CA PHE A 72 3.55 -17.36 1.08
C PHE A 72 3.88 -18.54 2.00
N ASP A 73 3.17 -19.68 1.89
CA ASP A 73 3.43 -20.85 2.72
C ASP A 73 4.83 -21.43 2.49
N GLU A 74 5.29 -21.52 1.23
CA GLU A 74 6.64 -22.00 0.89
C GLU A 74 7.75 -21.14 1.53
N VAL A 75 7.55 -19.81 1.60
CA VAL A 75 8.52 -18.88 2.22
C VAL A 75 8.41 -18.91 3.74
N MET A 76 7.20 -18.96 4.28
CA MET A 76 6.92 -18.96 5.71
C MET A 76 7.54 -20.19 6.40
N GLU A 77 7.39 -21.39 5.82
CA GLU A 77 7.99 -22.62 6.36
C GLU A 77 9.52 -22.55 6.45
N LYS A 78 10.16 -21.81 5.54
CA LYS A 78 11.63 -21.66 5.49
C LYS A 78 12.15 -20.55 6.41
N SER A 79 11.37 -19.49 6.59
CA SER A 79 11.86 -18.19 7.07
C SER A 79 11.25 -17.73 8.40
N LEU A 80 10.27 -18.48 8.94
CA LEU A 80 9.71 -18.28 10.28
C LEU A 80 9.68 -19.60 11.04
N LYS A 81 10.38 -19.68 12.17
CA LYS A 81 10.48 -20.92 12.95
C LYS A 81 9.34 -21.11 13.94
N ASP A 82 8.83 -20.04 14.55
CA ASP A 82 7.79 -20.14 15.59
C ASP A 82 6.42 -20.44 14.95
N PRO A 83 5.82 -21.63 15.20
CA PRO A 83 4.54 -22.01 14.61
C PRO A 83 3.38 -21.09 15.03
N LYS A 84 3.44 -20.49 16.23
CA LYS A 84 2.40 -19.57 16.67
C LYS A 84 2.53 -18.22 15.95
N LEU A 85 3.75 -17.75 15.73
CA LEU A 85 3.98 -16.54 14.94
C LEU A 85 3.56 -16.75 13.48
N GLN A 86 3.83 -17.93 12.91
CA GLN A 86 3.29 -18.32 11.59
C GLN A 86 1.76 -18.22 11.55
N GLY A 87 1.07 -18.73 12.58
CA GLY A 87 -0.38 -18.60 12.74
C GLY A 87 -0.82 -17.13 12.81
N MET A 88 -0.10 -16.30 13.57
CA MET A 88 -0.42 -14.89 13.72
C MET A 88 -0.29 -14.12 12.39
N VAL A 89 0.78 -14.39 11.64
CA VAL A 89 0.99 -13.79 10.30
C VAL A 89 -0.16 -14.16 9.35
N LYS A 90 -0.62 -15.42 9.37
CA LYS A 90 -1.76 -15.86 8.54
C LYS A 90 -3.03 -15.07 8.87
N GLU A 91 -3.37 -14.94 10.15
CA GLU A 91 -4.55 -14.19 10.58
C GLU A 91 -4.44 -12.70 10.17
N LEU A 92 -3.27 -12.08 10.30
CA LEU A 92 -3.05 -10.69 9.89
C LEU A 92 -3.15 -10.50 8.37
N LEU A 93 -2.64 -11.44 7.59
CA LEU A 93 -2.77 -11.41 6.13
C LEU A 93 -4.24 -11.57 5.69
N ASP A 94 -5.02 -12.38 6.40
CA ASP A 94 -6.46 -12.48 6.17
C ASP A 94 -7.19 -11.18 6.50
N ALA A 95 -6.81 -10.48 7.58
CA ALA A 95 -7.32 -9.13 7.86
C ALA A 95 -6.96 -8.14 6.74
N CYS A 96 -5.74 -8.17 6.22
CA CYS A 96 -5.31 -7.32 5.11
C CYS A 96 -6.13 -7.57 3.82
N ILE A 97 -6.54 -8.82 3.57
CA ILE A 97 -7.46 -9.16 2.47
C ILE A 97 -8.83 -8.50 2.69
N LYS A 98 -9.41 -8.64 3.89
CA LYS A 98 -10.71 -8.03 4.21
C LYS A 98 -10.68 -6.51 4.10
N ILE A 99 -9.62 -5.87 4.57
CA ILE A 99 -9.42 -4.41 4.44
C ILE A 99 -9.27 -4.02 2.97
N THR A 100 -8.52 -4.78 2.17
CA THR A 100 -8.42 -4.56 0.71
C THR A 100 -9.79 -4.61 0.03
N GLU A 101 -10.63 -5.58 0.38
CA GLU A 101 -11.97 -5.72 -0.17
C GLU A 101 -12.85 -4.55 0.27
N ALA A 102 -12.79 -4.15 1.54
CA ALA A 102 -13.53 -3.01 2.08
C ALA A 102 -13.17 -1.70 1.37
N LEU A 103 -11.88 -1.41 1.18
CA LEU A 103 -11.39 -0.20 0.50
C LEU A 103 -11.83 -0.11 -0.97
N ARG A 104 -12.05 -1.25 -1.65
CA ARG A 104 -12.45 -1.29 -3.06
C ARG A 104 -13.92 -0.98 -3.28
N VAL A 105 -14.77 -1.24 -2.28
CA VAL A 105 -16.24 -1.17 -2.42
C VAL A 105 -16.85 -0.01 -1.65
N ASN A 106 -16.26 0.37 -0.52
CA ASN A 106 -16.79 1.43 0.31
C ASN A 106 -16.31 2.80 -0.16
N LEU A 107 -17.24 3.75 -0.19
CA LEU A 107 -16.92 5.15 -0.48
C LEU A 107 -16.62 5.90 0.80
N VAL A 108 -15.65 6.80 0.73
CA VAL A 108 -15.40 7.78 1.77
C VAL A 108 -16.58 8.74 1.79
N THR A 109 -17.35 8.73 2.87
CA THR A 109 -18.47 9.66 3.06
C THR A 109 -18.27 10.40 4.36
N VAL A 110 -18.43 11.73 4.32
CA VAL A 110 -18.41 12.55 5.53
C VAL A 110 -19.65 12.19 6.33
N ASN A 111 -19.43 11.74 7.56
CA ASN A 111 -20.46 11.18 8.43
C ASN A 111 -21.44 12.27 8.92
N ASP A 112 -22.41 12.63 8.09
CA ASP A 112 -23.59 13.45 8.47
C ASP A 112 -24.91 12.90 7.90
N ALA A 113 -24.88 11.82 7.11
CA ALA A 113 -26.07 11.26 6.49
C ALA A 113 -26.31 9.82 6.97
N SER A 114 -27.19 9.67 7.96
CA SER A 114 -27.99 8.45 8.07
C SER A 114 -28.69 8.25 6.72
N ASN A 115 -28.40 7.17 6.01
CA ASN A 115 -29.17 6.85 4.81
C ASN A 115 -30.66 6.77 5.17
N ALA A 116 -31.57 7.03 4.23
CA ALA A 116 -33.03 7.06 4.45
C ALA A 116 -33.65 5.76 5.04
N PHE A 117 -32.82 4.73 5.26
CA PHE A 117 -33.12 3.43 5.85
C PHE A 117 -32.52 3.22 7.26
N GLY A 118 -31.86 4.22 7.84
CA GLY A 118 -31.38 4.18 9.23
C GLY A 118 -30.00 3.55 9.46
N ASP A 119 -29.36 2.99 8.42
CA ASP A 119 -28.02 2.43 8.54
C ASP A 119 -26.96 3.54 8.55
N ARG A 120 -26.09 3.52 9.56
CA ARG A 120 -24.92 4.39 9.69
C ARG A 120 -23.87 3.94 8.70
N GLN A 121 -23.47 4.81 7.76
CA GLN A 121 -22.33 4.55 6.89
C GLN A 121 -21.04 4.79 7.69
N LEU A 122 -20.24 3.75 7.89
CA LEU A 122 -18.96 3.86 8.57
C LEU A 122 -17.90 4.38 7.59
N THR A 123 -16.96 5.17 8.11
CA THR A 123 -15.78 5.61 7.37
C THR A 123 -14.81 4.42 7.24
N VAL A 124 -13.94 4.44 6.23
CA VAL A 124 -13.15 3.24 5.86
C VAL A 124 -12.07 2.91 6.90
N ASP A 125 -11.60 3.92 7.61
CA ASP A 125 -10.81 3.87 8.85
C ASP A 125 -11.50 3.04 9.93
N VAL A 126 -12.74 3.38 10.31
CA VAL A 126 -13.52 2.60 11.30
C VAL A 126 -13.72 1.15 10.85
N ILE A 127 -13.98 0.91 9.57
CA ILE A 127 -14.12 -0.47 9.06
C ILE A 127 -12.80 -1.23 9.19
N ALA A 128 -11.67 -0.59 8.87
CA ALA A 128 -10.35 -1.22 8.99
C ALA A 128 -10.01 -1.53 10.47
N ASP A 129 -10.34 -0.62 11.38
CA ASP A 129 -10.14 -0.82 12.82
C ASP A 129 -11.02 -1.93 13.38
N ASP A 130 -12.31 -1.95 13.03
CA ASP A 130 -13.26 -3.00 13.43
C ASP A 130 -12.77 -4.39 12.98
N LEU A 131 -12.23 -4.50 11.76
CA LEU A 131 -11.69 -5.75 11.23
C LEU A 131 -10.45 -6.24 12.01
N LEU A 132 -9.58 -5.33 12.45
CA LEU A 132 -8.39 -5.66 13.25
C LEU A 132 -8.78 -5.99 14.71
N TRP A 133 -9.77 -5.29 15.27
CA TRP A 133 -10.34 -5.64 16.56
C TRP A 133 -11.03 -7.00 16.55
N ASP A 134 -11.78 -7.32 15.51
CA ASP A 134 -12.42 -8.63 15.34
C ASP A 134 -11.37 -9.74 15.31
N LEU A 135 -10.26 -9.53 14.60
CA LEU A 135 -9.11 -10.43 14.63
C LEU A 135 -8.55 -10.54 16.07
N ALA A 136 -8.22 -9.42 16.72
CA ALA A 136 -7.58 -9.42 18.02
C ALA A 136 -8.44 -10.09 19.11
N LYS A 137 -9.76 -9.89 19.06
CA LYS A 137 -10.73 -10.46 20.01
C LYS A 137 -11.01 -11.94 19.73
N SER A 138 -11.06 -12.36 18.46
CA SER A 138 -11.35 -13.76 18.10
C SER A 138 -10.11 -14.67 18.09
N SER A 139 -8.92 -14.10 17.90
CA SER A 139 -7.67 -14.84 17.84
C SER A 139 -7.26 -15.39 19.20
N LYS A 140 -7.06 -16.71 19.29
CA LYS A 140 -6.50 -17.36 20.49
C LYS A 140 -5.03 -17.03 20.72
N LEU A 141 -4.37 -16.38 19.76
CA LEU A 141 -2.95 -16.03 19.83
C LEU A 141 -2.72 -14.64 20.43
N VAL A 142 -3.72 -13.77 20.46
CA VAL A 142 -3.60 -12.39 20.94
C VAL A 142 -4.13 -12.29 22.36
N CYS A 143 -3.35 -11.72 23.26
CA CYS A 143 -3.74 -11.51 24.65
C CYS A 143 -4.09 -10.07 24.99
N GLU A 144 -3.45 -9.12 24.32
CA GLU A 144 -3.68 -7.69 24.49
C GLU A 144 -3.54 -7.01 23.13
N ALA A 145 -4.25 -5.89 22.95
CA ALA A 145 -4.26 -5.13 21.72
C ALA A 145 -4.46 -3.64 21.99
N SER A 146 -3.99 -2.79 21.09
CA SER A 146 -4.22 -1.33 21.10
C SER A 146 -4.31 -0.83 19.66
N SER A 147 -5.19 0.13 19.41
CA SER A 147 -5.34 0.79 18.12
C SER A 147 -4.88 2.26 18.20
N GLU A 148 -4.53 2.87 17.08
CA GLU A 148 -4.35 4.32 16.96
C GLU A 148 -5.67 5.08 17.20
N GLU A 149 -6.80 4.51 16.76
CA GLU A 149 -8.14 5.11 16.90
C GLU A 149 -8.64 5.09 18.36
N GLU A 150 -8.25 4.06 19.12
CA GLU A 150 -8.50 3.93 20.55
C GLU A 150 -7.20 3.48 21.26
N PRO A 151 -6.34 4.44 21.68
CA PRO A 151 -5.00 4.17 22.21
C PRO A 151 -5.02 3.70 23.66
N GLU A 152 -5.85 2.70 23.95
CA GLU A 152 -5.93 1.99 25.21
C GLU A 152 -5.61 0.51 25.01
N ILE A 153 -4.90 -0.08 25.98
CA ILE A 153 -4.61 -1.51 25.96
C ILE A 153 -5.85 -2.28 26.40
N VAL A 154 -6.42 -3.05 25.49
CA VAL A 154 -7.56 -3.92 25.72
C VAL A 154 -7.09 -5.36 25.82
N LYS A 155 -7.48 -6.03 26.91
CA LYS A 155 -7.26 -7.47 27.08
C LYS A 155 -8.23 -8.26 26.22
N THR A 156 -7.71 -9.21 25.44
CA THR A 156 -8.51 -10.10 24.60
C THR A 156 -8.49 -11.51 25.18
N ASN A 157 -7.61 -12.40 24.73
CA ASN A 157 -7.57 -13.80 25.18
C ASN A 157 -6.40 -14.02 26.17
N PRO A 158 -6.65 -14.27 27.46
CA PRO A 158 -5.59 -14.36 28.48
C PRO A 158 -4.49 -15.38 28.17
N ASP A 159 -4.78 -16.43 27.42
CA ASP A 159 -3.84 -17.49 27.03
C ASP A 159 -3.07 -17.17 25.72
N GLY A 160 -3.40 -16.06 25.06
CA GLY A 160 -2.68 -15.58 23.89
C GLY A 160 -1.20 -15.31 24.21
N GLN A 161 -0.36 -15.46 23.19
CA GLN A 161 1.09 -15.24 23.31
C GLN A 161 1.51 -13.84 22.84
N PHE A 162 0.71 -13.18 22.01
CA PHE A 162 1.10 -11.93 21.37
C PHE A 162 0.31 -10.74 21.89
N VAL A 163 0.96 -9.58 21.84
CA VAL A 163 0.36 -8.27 22.01
C VAL A 163 0.44 -7.54 20.67
N LEU A 164 -0.69 -7.03 20.20
CA LEU A 164 -0.79 -6.30 18.94
C LEU A 164 -0.92 -4.79 19.19
N CYS A 165 -0.30 -3.99 18.33
CA CYS A 165 -0.57 -2.56 18.24
C CYS A 165 -0.65 -2.18 16.76
N TRP A 166 -1.62 -1.38 16.35
CA TRP A 166 -1.78 -1.03 14.94
C TRP A 166 -2.24 0.40 14.69
N ASP A 167 -1.91 0.88 13.50
CA ASP A 167 -2.62 1.95 12.79
C ASP A 167 -3.48 1.26 11.72
N PRO A 168 -4.83 1.32 11.83
CA PRO A 168 -5.72 0.57 10.95
C PRO A 168 -5.69 1.11 9.52
N LEU A 169 -5.49 2.42 9.33
CA LEU A 169 -5.50 3.06 8.02
C LEU A 169 -4.66 4.35 7.98
N ASP A 170 -3.34 4.20 7.86
CA ASP A 170 -2.42 5.29 7.57
C ASP A 170 -2.75 5.93 6.21
N GLY A 171 -2.78 7.25 6.20
CA GLY A 171 -3.17 8.03 5.02
C GLY A 171 -4.68 8.14 4.82
N SER A 172 -5.49 7.96 5.88
CA SER A 172 -6.94 8.20 5.83
C SER A 172 -7.31 9.58 5.22
N SER A 173 -6.49 10.61 5.45
CA SER A 173 -6.68 11.94 4.85
C SER A 173 -6.50 12.04 3.33
N ILE A 174 -5.92 11.03 2.68
CA ILE A 174 -5.69 10.99 1.23
C ILE A 174 -6.46 9.86 0.54
N VAL A 175 -7.28 9.10 1.27
CA VAL A 175 -8.02 7.95 0.72
C VAL A 175 -9.13 8.39 -0.25
N ASP A 176 -9.73 9.56 -0.04
CA ASP A 176 -10.74 10.17 -0.92
C ASP A 176 -10.17 10.57 -2.29
N ASN A 177 -8.87 10.89 -2.35
CA ASN A 177 -8.14 11.14 -3.59
C ASN A 177 -7.83 9.85 -4.38
N ASN A 178 -8.26 8.69 -3.88
CA ASN A 178 -7.95 7.36 -4.43
C ASN A 178 -6.43 7.13 -4.51
N TRP A 179 -5.70 7.66 -3.53
CA TRP A 179 -4.26 7.44 -3.38
C TRP A 179 -4.01 6.17 -2.56
N ALA A 180 -2.76 5.70 -2.62
CA ALA A 180 -2.39 4.54 -1.84
C ALA A 180 -2.35 4.88 -0.35
N VAL A 181 -2.89 3.98 0.48
CA VAL A 181 -2.97 4.06 1.95
C VAL A 181 -2.46 2.76 2.54
N GLY A 182 -2.44 2.60 3.86
CA GLY A 182 -1.92 1.36 4.44
C GLY A 182 -2.33 1.03 5.86
N THR A 183 -1.99 -0.17 6.31
CA THR A 183 -2.14 -0.59 7.71
C THR A 183 -0.75 -0.88 8.25
N ILE A 184 -0.48 -0.47 9.50
CA ILE A 184 0.77 -0.73 10.20
C ILE A 184 0.46 -1.59 11.41
N VAL A 185 1.17 -2.71 11.60
CA VAL A 185 0.99 -3.60 12.74
C VAL A 185 2.34 -3.91 13.37
N GLY A 186 2.46 -3.71 14.67
CA GLY A 186 3.54 -4.23 15.49
C GLY A 186 3.08 -5.40 16.35
N VAL A 187 3.95 -6.40 16.51
CA VAL A 187 3.69 -7.59 17.31
C VAL A 187 4.79 -7.78 18.34
N TRP A 188 4.40 -7.90 19.60
CA TRP A 188 5.28 -8.20 20.73
C TRP A 188 4.89 -9.53 21.36
N ASP A 189 5.86 -10.19 22.02
CA ASP A 189 5.55 -11.32 22.90
C ASP A 189 4.93 -10.80 24.21
N LYS A 190 3.97 -11.57 24.75
CA LYS A 190 3.28 -11.28 26.02
C LYS A 190 4.23 -11.07 27.18
N SER A 191 5.40 -11.72 27.18
CA SER A 191 6.41 -11.54 28.23
C SER A 191 7.01 -10.13 28.26
N THR A 192 7.08 -9.46 27.11
CA THR A 192 7.51 -8.06 27.00
C THR A 192 6.31 -7.13 27.18
N GLY A 193 5.17 -7.43 26.54
CA GLY A 193 4.01 -6.55 26.48
C GLY A 193 4.27 -5.28 25.66
N LEU A 194 3.39 -4.28 25.82
CA LEU A 194 3.49 -2.99 25.12
C LEU A 194 4.07 -1.87 25.99
N ILE A 195 3.65 -1.78 27.26
CA ILE A 195 4.10 -0.72 28.18
C ILE A 195 5.53 -1.00 28.66
N GLY A 196 6.44 -0.08 28.40
CA GLY A 196 7.86 -0.20 28.75
C GLY A 196 8.68 -0.99 27.73
N ALA A 197 8.04 -1.58 26.72
CA ALA A 197 8.71 -2.18 25.58
C ALA A 197 9.27 -1.11 24.63
N THR A 198 10.30 -1.49 23.88
CA THR A 198 10.85 -0.71 22.79
C THR A 198 10.56 -1.39 21.44
N GLY A 199 10.83 -0.69 20.34
CA GLY A 199 10.73 -1.31 19.01
C GLY A 199 11.69 -2.50 18.82
N ARG A 200 12.76 -2.62 19.62
CA ARG A 200 13.68 -3.76 19.56
C ARG A 200 13.09 -5.05 20.15
N ASP A 201 12.01 -4.92 20.91
CA ASP A 201 11.34 -6.05 21.56
C ASP A 201 10.20 -6.63 20.72
N GLN A 202 9.94 -6.05 19.54
CA GLN A 202 9.00 -6.62 18.57
C GLN A 202 9.51 -7.98 18.10
N VAL A 203 8.61 -8.95 18.04
CA VAL A 203 8.86 -10.25 17.42
C VAL A 203 8.55 -10.26 15.92
N MET A 204 7.70 -9.33 15.47
CA MET A 204 7.37 -9.11 14.07
C MET A 204 6.74 -7.72 13.87
N SER A 205 6.94 -7.15 12.70
CA SER A 205 6.18 -5.99 12.20
C SER A 205 5.68 -6.24 10.78
N LEU A 206 4.53 -5.66 10.46
CA LEU A 206 3.87 -5.75 9.17
C LEU A 206 3.39 -4.36 8.72
N VAL A 207 3.61 -4.03 7.45
CA VAL A 207 3.04 -2.85 6.80
C VAL A 207 2.35 -3.28 5.52
N ALA A 208 1.03 -3.14 5.48
CA ALA A 208 0.23 -3.36 4.29
C ALA A 208 0.09 -2.06 3.51
N LEU A 209 0.31 -2.10 2.20
CA LEU A 209 0.09 -1.01 1.26
C LEU A 209 -1.09 -1.36 0.37
N TYR A 210 -2.14 -0.56 0.44
CA TYR A 210 -3.34 -0.65 -0.39
C TYR A 210 -3.27 0.39 -1.50
N GLY A 211 -2.70 0.01 -2.65
CA GLY A 211 -2.66 0.85 -3.85
C GLY A 211 -3.35 0.17 -5.04
N PRO A 212 -2.88 0.39 -6.27
CA PRO A 212 -3.34 -0.36 -7.45
C PRO A 212 -3.17 -1.89 -7.30
N ARG A 213 -2.26 -2.30 -6.42
CA ARG A 213 -2.10 -3.66 -5.92
C ARG A 213 -2.00 -3.59 -4.40
N THR A 214 -2.41 -4.67 -3.73
CA THR A 214 -2.12 -4.85 -2.31
C THR A 214 -0.79 -5.57 -2.15
N THR A 215 0.11 -4.97 -1.37
CA THR A 215 1.38 -5.58 -1.00
C THR A 215 1.58 -5.48 0.51
N VAL A 216 2.24 -6.46 1.10
CA VAL A 216 2.58 -6.48 2.52
C VAL A 216 4.09 -6.62 2.67
N PHE A 217 4.68 -5.67 3.39
CA PHE A 217 6.08 -5.73 3.82
C PHE A 217 6.09 -6.26 5.25
N MET A 218 6.80 -7.35 5.50
CA MET A 218 6.86 -7.93 6.85
C MET A 218 8.24 -8.45 7.19
N THR A 219 8.56 -8.45 8.49
CA THR A 219 9.79 -9.04 9.02
C THR A 219 9.61 -10.55 9.20
N MET A 220 10.60 -11.30 8.73
CA MET A 220 10.79 -12.73 8.98
C MET A 220 12.08 -12.93 9.81
N ASP A 221 12.39 -14.16 10.22
CA ASP A 221 13.56 -14.46 11.06
C ASP A 221 14.90 -14.02 10.41
N ASP A 222 14.93 -13.96 9.08
CA ASP A 222 16.15 -13.72 8.30
C ASP A 222 16.11 -12.50 7.37
N GLY A 223 15.13 -11.61 7.54
CA GLY A 223 15.08 -10.35 6.82
C GLY A 223 13.67 -9.82 6.58
N VAL A 224 13.57 -8.82 5.70
CA VAL A 224 12.30 -8.21 5.30
C VAL A 224 11.86 -8.76 3.95
N TYR A 225 10.58 -9.09 3.83
CA TYR A 225 9.99 -9.66 2.61
C TYR A 225 8.82 -8.81 2.16
N GLU A 226 8.53 -8.84 0.86
CA GLU A 226 7.31 -8.30 0.28
C GLU A 226 6.46 -9.43 -0.30
N PHE A 227 5.19 -9.43 0.08
CA PHE A 227 4.18 -10.32 -0.46
C PHE A 227 3.16 -9.51 -1.24
N THR A 228 2.80 -9.99 -2.43
CA THR A 228 1.79 -9.35 -3.28
C THR A 228 0.52 -10.19 -3.29
N LEU A 229 -0.62 -9.55 -3.09
CA LEU A 229 -1.92 -10.21 -3.19
C LEU A 229 -2.25 -10.47 -4.67
N GLY A 230 -2.39 -11.75 -5.02
CA GLY A 230 -2.73 -12.23 -6.35
C GLY A 230 -4.21 -12.62 -6.49
N PRO A 231 -4.60 -13.13 -7.67
CA PRO A 231 -5.94 -13.65 -7.92
C PRO A 231 -6.33 -14.76 -6.91
N GLY A 232 -7.61 -14.80 -6.53
CA GLY A 232 -8.11 -15.80 -5.59
C GLY A 232 -7.60 -15.62 -4.16
N ASN A 233 -7.25 -14.38 -3.79
CA ASN A 233 -6.72 -14.00 -2.49
C ASN A 233 -5.47 -14.80 -2.07
N GLN A 234 -4.64 -15.16 -3.06
CA GLN A 234 -3.40 -15.90 -2.83
C GLN A 234 -2.21 -14.95 -2.71
N TRP A 235 -1.40 -15.11 -1.67
CA TRP A 235 -0.18 -14.33 -1.46
C TRP A 235 1.02 -14.99 -2.13
N ILE A 236 1.75 -14.21 -2.93
CA ILE A 236 3.03 -14.63 -3.52
C ILE A 236 4.16 -13.78 -2.96
N CYS A 237 5.34 -14.36 -2.77
CA CYS A 237 6.52 -13.61 -2.38
C CYS A 237 7.09 -12.87 -3.60
N SER A 238 6.91 -11.56 -3.65
CA SER A 238 7.36 -10.73 -4.78
C SER A 238 8.78 -10.24 -4.60
N ARG A 239 9.24 -10.03 -3.35
CA ARG A 239 10.64 -9.73 -3.02
C ARG A 239 11.06 -10.42 -1.73
N GLU A 240 12.27 -10.97 -1.76
CA GLU A 240 12.89 -11.67 -0.63
C GLU A 240 14.05 -10.83 -0.09
N LYS A 241 14.25 -10.85 1.23
CA LYS A 241 15.41 -10.27 1.93
C LYS A 241 15.79 -8.89 1.43
N ILE A 242 14.84 -7.96 1.54
CA ILE A 242 14.99 -6.59 1.09
C ILE A 242 16.06 -5.90 1.93
N GLU A 243 17.10 -5.41 1.25
CA GLU A 243 18.13 -4.56 1.83
C GLU A 243 18.09 -3.19 1.15
N ILE A 244 18.15 -2.12 1.96
CA ILE A 244 18.19 -0.74 1.48
C ILE A 244 19.65 -0.34 1.29
N SER A 245 19.96 0.21 0.11
CA SER A 245 21.27 0.75 -0.23
C SER A 245 21.67 1.88 0.72
N LYS A 246 22.98 1.94 1.04
CA LYS A 246 23.57 3.03 1.84
C LYS A 246 23.52 4.38 1.10
N ASP A 247 23.55 4.34 -0.23
CA ASP A 247 23.46 5.51 -1.09
C ASP A 247 22.10 5.53 -1.80
N CYS A 248 21.52 6.73 -1.96
CA CYS A 248 20.24 6.90 -2.64
C CYS A 248 20.14 8.23 -3.38
N LYS A 249 19.17 8.31 -4.30
CA LYS A 249 18.78 9.55 -4.98
C LYS A 249 17.29 9.84 -4.90
N ILE A 250 16.56 9.19 -3.99
CA ILE A 250 15.12 9.40 -3.76
C ILE A 250 14.92 9.97 -2.36
N PHE A 251 13.99 10.93 -2.21
CA PHE A 251 13.61 11.46 -0.90
C PHE A 251 12.10 11.77 -0.82
N ALA A 252 11.56 11.66 0.39
CA ALA A 252 10.16 11.87 0.75
C ALA A 252 10.06 12.79 1.99
N PRO A 253 9.94 14.13 1.80
CA PRO A 253 10.00 15.11 2.87
C PRO A 253 8.61 15.40 3.48
N ALA A 254 8.19 14.59 4.46
CA ALA A 254 7.02 14.90 5.27
C ALA A 254 7.26 16.11 6.18
N ASN A 255 6.17 16.78 6.56
CA ASN A 255 6.18 18.00 7.34
C ASN A 255 7.20 19.06 6.86
N MET A 256 7.29 19.30 5.55
CA MET A 256 8.27 20.24 4.96
C MET A 256 8.24 21.65 5.60
N ARG A 257 7.10 22.08 6.15
CA ARG A 257 6.95 23.33 6.90
C ARG A 257 7.93 23.45 8.08
N ALA A 258 8.29 22.32 8.71
CA ALA A 258 9.26 22.26 9.80
C ALA A 258 10.64 22.83 9.42
N ALA A 259 10.96 22.90 8.12
CA ALA A 259 12.20 23.52 7.64
C ALA A 259 12.32 25.00 8.04
N GLN A 260 11.21 25.68 8.34
CA GLN A 260 11.25 27.07 8.82
C GLN A 260 11.83 27.20 10.24
N GLU A 261 11.80 26.13 11.03
CA GLU A 261 12.22 26.13 12.44
C GLU A 261 13.39 25.18 12.72
N VAL A 262 13.56 24.13 11.90
CA VAL A 262 14.61 23.13 12.05
C VAL A 262 15.69 23.38 11.00
N GLU A 263 16.74 24.12 11.40
CA GLU A 263 17.86 24.49 10.51
C GLU A 263 18.50 23.27 9.83
N GLY A 264 18.63 22.15 10.56
CA GLY A 264 19.16 20.90 9.99
C GLY A 264 18.27 20.31 8.88
N TYR A 265 16.95 20.48 8.99
CA TYR A 265 16.02 20.00 7.96
C TYR A 265 15.99 20.92 6.74
N ALA A 266 16.08 22.24 6.94
CA ALA A 266 16.24 23.19 5.84
C ALA A 266 17.48 22.87 5.00
N LYS A 267 18.64 22.70 5.67
CA LYS A 267 19.89 22.30 5.01
C LYS A 267 19.78 20.97 4.26
N LEU A 268 19.03 20.01 4.80
CA LEU A 268 18.81 18.73 4.16
C LEU A 268 17.97 18.87 2.88
N ILE A 269 16.93 19.71 2.89
CA ILE A 269 16.11 20.01 1.72
C ILE A 269 16.95 20.73 0.66
N ASP A 270 17.73 21.74 1.05
CA ASP A 270 18.65 22.45 0.15
C ASP A 270 19.65 21.46 -0.49
N HIS A 271 20.24 20.58 0.33
CA HIS A 271 21.12 19.53 -0.15
C HIS A 271 20.47 18.64 -1.22
N TYR A 272 19.23 18.21 -1.01
CA TYR A 272 18.50 17.40 -2.00
C TYR A 272 18.27 18.15 -3.32
N MET A 273 17.92 19.45 -3.25
CA MET A 273 17.74 20.28 -4.43
C MET A 273 19.05 20.50 -5.20
N GLU A 274 20.11 20.90 -4.50
CA GLU A 274 21.44 21.15 -5.08
C GLU A 274 22.02 19.89 -5.74
N ASN A 275 21.82 18.73 -5.11
CA ASN A 275 22.37 17.45 -5.58
C ASN A 275 21.41 16.64 -6.45
N ARG A 276 20.33 17.29 -6.93
CA ARG A 276 19.34 16.78 -7.89
C ARG A 276 18.74 15.43 -7.48
N TYR A 277 18.34 15.32 -6.21
CA TYR A 277 17.59 14.17 -5.74
C TYR A 277 16.18 14.18 -6.33
N THR A 278 15.59 12.99 -6.43
CA THR A 278 14.26 12.75 -6.97
C THR A 278 13.23 12.79 -5.85
N LEU A 279 12.36 13.81 -5.87
CA LEU A 279 11.23 13.93 -4.94
C LEU A 279 10.17 12.86 -5.23
N ARG A 280 9.75 12.13 -4.19
CA ARG A 280 8.61 11.22 -4.20
C ARG A 280 7.86 11.37 -2.87
N TYR A 281 6.74 12.07 -2.90
CA TYR A 281 5.95 12.34 -1.71
C TYR A 281 4.46 12.35 -2.07
N SER A 282 3.73 11.35 -1.59
CA SER A 282 2.28 11.27 -1.69
C SER A 282 1.57 11.78 -0.44
N GLY A 283 2.30 12.09 0.64
CA GLY A 283 1.68 12.59 1.87
C GLY A 283 1.05 11.52 2.76
N GLY A 284 1.23 10.24 2.42
CA GLY A 284 0.92 9.11 3.30
C GLY A 284 2.23 8.45 3.74
N LEU A 285 2.36 8.10 5.03
CA LEU A 285 3.60 7.53 5.54
C LEU A 285 3.87 6.18 4.87
N VAL A 286 2.88 5.30 4.82
CA VAL A 286 2.99 3.95 4.26
C VAL A 286 3.42 3.97 2.80
N PRO A 287 2.74 4.65 1.85
CA PRO A 287 3.21 4.69 0.45
C PRO A 287 4.61 5.30 0.30
N ASP A 288 4.94 6.34 1.08
CA ASP A 288 6.22 7.04 0.96
C ASP A 288 7.40 6.29 1.61
N VAL A 289 7.13 5.43 2.59
CA VAL A 289 8.11 4.51 3.20
C VAL A 289 8.21 3.21 2.41
N CYS A 290 7.09 2.58 2.04
CA CYS A 290 7.07 1.31 1.30
C CYS A 290 7.78 1.38 -0.05
N GLN A 291 7.74 2.53 -0.75
CA GLN A 291 8.53 2.69 -1.97
C GLN A 291 10.03 2.47 -1.76
N GLN A 292 10.57 2.76 -0.57
CA GLN A 292 12.01 2.65 -0.31
C GLN A 292 12.45 1.19 -0.22
N PHE A 293 11.59 0.31 0.28
CA PHE A 293 11.79 -1.14 0.25
C PHE A 293 11.78 -1.66 -1.19
N THR A 294 10.80 -1.23 -1.99
CA THR A 294 10.69 -1.63 -3.40
C THR A 294 11.86 -1.12 -4.25
N LYS A 295 12.27 0.14 -4.05
CA LYS A 295 13.37 0.79 -4.77
C LYS A 295 14.74 0.47 -4.19
N LYS A 296 14.77 -0.19 -3.02
CA LYS A 296 15.98 -0.50 -2.24
C LYS A 296 16.83 0.73 -1.97
N GLN A 297 16.21 1.91 -1.88
CA GLN A 297 16.86 3.19 -1.65
C GLN A 297 15.84 4.25 -1.27
N GLY A 298 16.29 5.27 -0.55
CA GLY A 298 15.52 6.48 -0.31
C GLY A 298 15.67 6.97 1.12
N VAL A 299 15.13 8.15 1.39
CA VAL A 299 15.04 8.71 2.73
C VAL A 299 13.65 9.30 2.92
N PHE A 300 12.94 8.88 3.96
CA PHE A 300 11.73 9.56 4.46
C PHE A 300 12.10 10.38 5.69
N THR A 301 11.58 11.60 5.78
CA THR A 301 11.79 12.48 6.93
C THR A 301 10.46 13.07 7.38
N ASN A 302 10.16 13.00 8.67
CA ASN A 302 9.00 13.66 9.27
C ASN A 302 9.38 14.33 10.61
N PRO A 303 10.21 15.39 10.60
CA PRO A 303 10.61 16.06 11.83
C PRO A 303 9.43 16.82 12.43
N THR A 304 9.39 16.88 13.76
CA THR A 304 8.42 17.68 14.51
C THR A 304 9.04 18.99 14.99
N THR A 305 8.17 19.97 15.19
CA THR A 305 8.45 21.32 15.70
C THR A 305 7.43 21.66 16.77
N LYS A 306 7.59 22.79 17.46
CA LYS A 306 6.56 23.22 18.42
C LYS A 306 5.26 23.65 17.74
N ALA A 307 5.32 24.04 16.47
CA ALA A 307 4.17 24.50 15.69
C ALA A 307 3.47 23.37 14.93
N SER A 308 3.97 22.13 15.01
CA SER A 308 3.45 20.95 14.30
C SER A 308 2.94 19.90 15.25
#